data_AF-A0A8I1EI13-F1
#
_entry.id   AF-A0A8I1EI13-F1
#
_cell.length_a   1.000
_cell.length_b   1.000
_cell.length_c   1.000
_cell.angle_alpha   90.00
_cell.angle_beta   90.00
_cell.angle_gamma   90.00
#
_symmetry.space_group_name_H-M   'P 1'
#
loop_
_entity.id
_entity.type
_entity.pdbx_description
1 polymer ?
#
loop_
_entity_poly.entity_id
_entity_poly.type
_entity_poly.pdbx_seq_one_letter_code
_entity_poly.pdbx_strand_id
1 'polypeptide(L)'
;MSNPKSTLQTPPVLIPWEEGKRLVGASSDTTMYKYIAMGFPGPLMVGPPRANGASGKRMFVKAEVDAWLADRIAERDAVYGRVQPA
;
A
#
# COMPACT_ATOMS: atom_id res chain seq x y z
N MET A 1 -33.48 22.58 -0.08
CA MET A 1 -32.25 22.12 0.61
C MET A 1 -31.87 20.79 -0.02
N SER A 2 -30.90 20.78 -0.92
CA SER A 2 -30.49 19.57 -1.63
C SER A 2 -29.61 18.74 -0.70
N ASN A 3 -30.10 17.58 -0.25
CA ASN A 3 -29.26 16.59 0.40
C ASN A 3 -28.19 16.17 -0.62
N PRO A 4 -26.89 16.42 -0.39
CA PRO A 4 -25.88 15.80 -1.22
C PRO A 4 -26.05 14.30 -1.02
N LYS A 5 -26.40 13.60 -2.10
CA LYS A 5 -26.35 12.14 -2.18
C LYS A 5 -25.03 11.74 -1.54
N SER A 6 -25.12 11.08 -0.38
CA SER A 6 -24.02 10.34 0.21
C SER A 6 -23.64 9.32 -0.84
N THR A 7 -22.65 9.66 -1.67
CA THR A 7 -21.97 8.70 -2.51
C THR A 7 -21.45 7.67 -1.53
N LEU A 8 -22.09 6.51 -1.49
CA LEU A 8 -21.64 5.34 -0.74
C LEU A 8 -20.26 4.98 -1.29
N GLN A 9 -19.25 5.66 -0.79
CA GLN A 9 -17.87 5.44 -1.14
C GLN A 9 -17.54 4.13 -0.44
N THR A 10 -17.48 3.04 -1.21
CA THR A 10 -17.06 1.74 -0.70
C THR A 10 -15.82 1.97 0.16
N PRO A 11 -15.81 1.54 1.44
CA PRO A 11 -14.70 1.81 2.31
C PRO A 11 -13.42 1.26 1.66
N PRO A 12 -12.31 2.00 1.71
CA PRO A 12 -11.07 1.57 1.08
C PRO A 12 -10.68 0.21 1.64
N VAL A 13 -10.44 -0.76 0.75
CA VAL A 13 -9.93 -2.06 1.15
C VAL A 13 -8.53 -1.86 1.69
N LEU A 14 -8.32 -2.26 2.95
CA LEU A 14 -7.04 -2.13 3.63
C LEU A 14 -6.29 -3.45 3.63
N ILE A 15 -4.98 -3.40 3.40
CA ILE A 15 -4.10 -4.57 3.56
C ILE A 15 -3.20 -4.39 4.79
N PRO A 16 -2.91 -5.46 5.56
CA PRO A 16 -2.02 -5.38 6.71
C PRO A 16 -0.57 -5.04 6.36
N TRP A 17 0.16 -4.47 7.32
CA TRP A 17 1.60 -4.19 7.22
C TRP A 17 2.43 -5.39 6.69
N GLU A 18 2.17 -6.59 7.23
CA GLU A 18 2.88 -7.81 6.82
C GLU A 18 2.52 -8.30 5.41
N GLU A 19 1.35 -7.93 4.89
CA GLU A 19 1.01 -8.17 3.48
C GLU A 19 1.82 -7.22 2.59
N GLY A 20 1.85 -5.92 2.92
CA GLY A 20 2.67 -4.93 2.20
C GLY A 20 4.15 -5.34 2.12
N LYS A 21 4.71 -5.86 3.24
CA LYS A 21 6.08 -6.40 3.27
C LYS A 21 6.27 -7.57 2.31
N ARG A 22 5.33 -8.52 2.27
CA ARG A 22 5.40 -9.67 1.36
C ARG A 22 5.36 -9.25 -0.11
N LEU A 23 4.54 -8.27 -0.46
CA LEU A 23 4.40 -7.78 -1.84
C LEU A 23 5.70 -7.18 -2.41
N VAL A 24 6.49 -6.50 -1.57
CA VAL A 24 7.76 -5.89 -1.98
C VAL A 24 9.00 -6.70 -1.57
N GLY A 25 8.81 -7.90 -1.02
CA GLY A 25 9.91 -8.75 -0.55
C GLY A 25 10.71 -8.16 0.63
N ALA A 26 10.10 -7.32 1.47
CA ALA A 26 10.76 -6.73 2.63
C ALA A 26 10.80 -7.72 3.81
N SER A 27 12.00 -8.12 4.24
CA SER A 27 12.22 -9.05 5.36
C SER A 27 12.04 -8.42 6.75
N SER A 28 12.12 -7.08 6.85
CA SER A 28 12.05 -6.36 8.11
C SER A 28 11.29 -5.03 7.98
N ASP A 29 10.87 -4.47 9.10
CA ASP A 29 10.22 -3.16 9.15
C ASP A 29 11.16 -2.06 8.66
N THR A 30 12.44 -2.13 8.99
CA THR A 30 13.45 -1.18 8.49
C THR A 30 13.54 -1.22 6.97
N THR A 31 13.53 -2.42 6.37
CA THR A 31 13.50 -2.57 4.91
C THR A 31 12.22 -2.00 4.32
N MET A 32 11.07 -2.21 4.99
CA MET A 32 9.79 -1.64 4.53
C MET A 32 9.80 -0.12 4.52
N TYR A 33 10.36 0.52 5.56
CA TYR A 33 10.49 1.98 5.58
C TYR A 33 11.42 2.52 4.49
N LYS A 34 12.43 1.76 4.07
CA LYS A 34 13.24 2.13 2.88
C LYS A 34 12.39 2.12 1.61
N TYR A 35 11.53 1.12 1.41
CA TYR A 35 10.60 1.11 0.28
C TYR A 35 9.64 2.30 0.30
N ILE A 36 9.12 2.66 1.47
CA ILE A 36 8.27 3.85 1.64
C ILE A 36 9.04 5.12 1.25
N ALA A 37 10.31 5.25 1.68
CA ALA A 37 11.16 6.37 1.28
C ALA A 37 11.47 6.39 -0.24
N MET A 38 11.44 5.23 -0.90
CA MET A 38 11.57 5.10 -2.37
C MET A 38 10.24 5.29 -3.12
N GLY A 39 9.17 5.68 -2.42
CA GLY A 39 7.87 6.02 -3.00
C GLY A 39 6.81 4.92 -2.91
N PHE A 40 7.03 3.84 -2.16
CA PHE A 40 5.94 2.92 -1.81
C PHE A 40 4.89 3.64 -0.93
N PRO A 41 3.59 3.33 -1.05
CA PRO A 41 2.54 4.01 -0.27
C PRO A 41 2.78 4.03 1.24
N GLY A 42 2.48 5.18 1.86
CA GLY A 42 2.60 5.36 3.30
C GLY A 42 1.53 4.58 4.08
N PRO A 43 1.84 4.04 5.27
CA PRO A 43 0.87 3.32 6.07
C PRO A 43 -0.13 4.27 6.75
N LEU A 44 -1.38 3.83 6.82
CA LEU A 44 -2.40 4.37 7.70
C LEU A 44 -2.30 3.72 9.08
N MET A 45 -2.51 4.56 10.09
CA MET A 45 -2.66 4.12 11.46
C MET A 45 -4.14 3.86 11.76
N VAL A 46 -4.48 2.60 12.01
CA VAL A 46 -5.86 2.20 12.31
C VAL A 46 -5.98 1.75 13.77
N GLY A 47 -6.89 2.41 14.48
CA GLY A 47 -7.19 2.16 15.89
C GLY A 47 -6.37 3.00 16.87
N PRO A 48 -6.74 2.96 18.16
CA PRO A 48 -6.03 3.69 19.19
C PRO A 48 -4.58 3.20 19.34
N PRO A 49 -3.67 4.05 19.83
CA PRO A 49 -2.35 3.62 20.28
C PRO A 49 -2.47 2.48 21.31
N ARG A 50 -1.49 1.58 21.31
CA ARG A 50 -1.39 0.53 22.32
C ARG A 50 -1.13 1.15 23.71
N ALA A 51 -1.39 0.39 24.77
CA ALA A 51 -1.19 0.84 26.16
C ALA A 51 0.24 1.31 26.46
N ASN A 52 1.23 0.87 25.69
CA ASN A 52 2.63 1.27 25.80
C ASN A 52 3.01 2.48 24.91
N GLY A 53 2.03 3.22 24.39
CA GLY A 53 2.25 4.36 23.49
C GLY A 53 2.69 3.97 22.07
N ALA A 54 2.88 2.68 21.79
CA ALA A 54 3.22 2.22 20.45
C ALA A 54 2.03 2.38 19.50
N SER A 55 2.36 2.71 18.25
CA SER A 55 1.41 2.84 17.15
C SER A 55 0.45 1.64 17.06
N GLY A 56 -0.82 1.91 16.74
CA GLY A 56 -1.87 0.91 16.48
C GLY A 56 -1.57 -0.01 15.27
N LYS A 57 -2.59 -0.60 14.66
CA LYS A 57 -2.38 -1.45 13.48
C LYS A 57 -1.98 -0.56 12.29
N ARG A 58 -0.83 -0.86 11.67
CA ARG A 58 -0.39 -0.25 10.42
C ARG A 58 -1.05 -0.98 9.26
N MET A 59 -1.73 -0.24 8.40
CA MET A 59 -2.47 -0.75 7.25
C MET A 59 -2.11 0.07 6.02
N PHE A 60 -2.24 -0.49 4.82
CA PHE A 60 -2.11 0.26 3.56
C PHE A 60 -3.43 0.28 2.82
N VAL A 61 -3.69 1.32 2.03
CA VAL A 61 -4.82 1.33 1.10
C VAL A 61 -4.45 0.43 -0.08
N LYS A 62 -5.23 -0.63 -0.30
CA LYS A 62 -4.94 -1.62 -1.35
C LYS A 62 -4.80 -0.97 -2.72
N ALA A 63 -5.69 -0.03 -3.06
CA ALA A 63 -5.68 0.64 -4.35
C ALA A 63 -4.37 1.40 -4.62
N GLU A 64 -3.78 2.03 -3.60
CA GLU A 64 -2.50 2.74 -3.74
C GLU A 64 -1.34 1.75 -3.95
N VAL A 65 -1.38 0.63 -3.24
CA VAL A 65 -0.36 -0.44 -3.37
C VAL A 65 -0.45 -1.09 -4.75
N ASP A 66 -1.66 -1.40 -5.23
CA ASP A 66 -1.88 -1.96 -6.55
C ASP A 66 -1.40 -1.00 -7.65
N ALA A 67 -1.73 0.29 -7.55
CA ALA A 67 -1.29 1.31 -8.50
C ALA A 67 0.24 1.41 -8.54
N TRP A 68 0.89 1.46 -7.38
CA TRP A 68 2.35 1.49 -7.31
C TRP A 68 2.99 0.25 -7.94
N LEU A 69 2.45 -0.95 -7.70
CA LEU A 69 2.95 -2.18 -8.31
C LEU A 69 2.77 -2.17 -9.83
N ALA A 70 1.62 -1.71 -10.32
CA ALA A 70 1.34 -1.58 -11.75
C ALA A 70 2.34 -0.63 -12.43
N ASP A 71 2.62 0.52 -11.81
CA ASP A 71 3.60 1.49 -12.31
C ASP A 71 5.00 0.88 -12.39
N ARG A 72 5.44 0.14 -11.36
CA ARG A 72 6.76 -0.53 -11.35
C ARG A 72 6.87 -1.64 -12.38
N ILE A 73 5.79 -2.40 -12.61
CA ILE A 73 5.73 -3.41 -13.67
C ILE A 73 5.79 -2.74 -15.04
N ALA A 74 5.07 -1.63 -15.24
CA ALA A 74 5.09 -0.87 -16.49
C ALA A 74 6.48 -0.27 -16.76
N GLU A 75 7.14 0.29 -15.74
CA GLU A 75 8.52 0.79 -15.81
C GLU A 75 9.49 -0.32 -16.22
N ARG A 76 9.42 -1.48 -15.56
CA ARG A 76 10.23 -2.66 -15.91
C ARG A 76 9.99 -3.09 -17.36
N ASP A 77 8.73 -3.21 -17.77
CA ASP A 77 8.35 -3.64 -19.11
C ASP A 77 8.82 -2.65 -20.18
N ALA A 78 8.85 -1.35 -19.89
CA ALA A 78 9.39 -0.33 -20.78
C ALA A 78 10.92 -0.43 -20.95
N VAL A 79 11.65 -0.77 -19.87
CA VAL A 79 13.12 -0.89 -19.89
C VAL A 79 13.59 -2.18 -20.54
N TYR A 80 12.96 -3.30 -20.22
CA TYR A 80 13.44 -4.63 -20.61
C TYR A 80 12.63 -5.28 -21.75
N GLY A 81 11.53 -4.65 -22.18
CA GLY A 81 10.52 -5.27 -23.03
C GLY A 81 9.74 -6.34 -22.26
N ARG A 82 8.48 -6.60 -22.65
CA ARG A 82 7.82 -7.82 -22.17
C ARG A 82 8.61 -9.01 -22.71
N VAL A 83 9.26 -9.76 -21.83
CA VAL A 83 9.53 -11.17 -22.11
C VAL A 83 8.16 -11.85 -22.07
N GLN A 84 7.40 -11.74 -23.16
CA GLN A 84 6.22 -12.57 -23.37
C GLN A 84 6.73 -14.00 -23.45
N PRO A 85 6.39 -14.89 -22.49
CA PRO A 85 6.55 -16.31 -22.77
C PRO A 85 5.65 -16.62 -23.98
N ALA A 86 6.25 -17.23 -25.00
CA ALA A 86 5.54 -17.77 -26.16
C ALA A 86 4.55 -18.85 -25.73
#